data_AF-A0A948PRJ7-F1
#
_entry.id   AF-A0A948PRJ7-F1
#
_cell.length_a   1.000
_cell.length_b   1.000
_cell.length_c   1.000
_cell.angle_alpha   90.00
_cell.angle_beta   90.00
_cell.angle_gamma   90.00
#
_symmetry.space_group_name_H-M   'P 1'
#
loop_
_entity.id
_entity.type
_entity.pdbx_description
1 polymer ?
#
loop_
_entity_poly.entity_id
_entity_poly.type
_entity_poly.pdbx_seq_one_letter_code
_entity_poly.pdbx_strand_id
1 'polypeptide(L)'
;MKVSHLIYLLISILFPACIMAQGNEKCFMCHSPLLKKISPSGKEISLFVDKNLYAKSTHSKLTCTKCHKDIQLDPIIHQPSKYNPSKACISCHKSNKSKHGAISISCIKCHFSGVKSHRFGKDGSNKFCLSCHKVVAGVSVHGSLTCLHCHKEIHKSLKSQSCTDCHQTMKGYSHKMVDCLA
;
A
#
# COMPACT_ATOMS: atom_id res chain seq x y z
N MET A 1 -23.29 -15.63 -61.64
CA MET A 1 -23.76 -15.46 -60.24
C MET A 1 -22.57 -15.60 -59.29
N LYS A 2 -21.81 -14.52 -59.03
CA LYS A 2 -20.60 -14.51 -58.18
C LYS A 2 -20.78 -13.59 -56.95
N VAL A 3 -21.96 -13.63 -56.33
CA VAL A 3 -22.33 -12.73 -55.21
C VAL A 3 -22.16 -13.42 -53.84
N SER A 4 -21.92 -14.73 -53.80
CA SER A 4 -21.93 -15.53 -52.57
C SER A 4 -20.70 -15.33 -51.66
N HIS A 5 -19.50 -15.12 -52.23
CA HIS A 5 -18.27 -15.03 -51.42
C HIS A 5 -18.03 -13.63 -50.80
N LEU A 6 -18.52 -12.57 -51.43
CA LEU A 6 -18.34 -11.20 -50.95
C LEU A 6 -19.17 -10.93 -49.68
N ILE A 7 -20.35 -11.55 -49.58
CA ILE A 7 -21.25 -11.44 -48.43
C ILE A 7 -20.68 -12.17 -47.21
N TYR A 8 -20.06 -13.35 -47.39
CA TYR A 8 -19.46 -14.12 -46.30
C TYR A 8 -18.26 -13.39 -45.66
N LEU A 9 -17.50 -12.65 -46.47
CA LEU A 9 -16.34 -11.87 -46.03
C LEU A 9 -16.78 -10.61 -45.26
N LEU A 10 -17.91 -10.00 -45.61
CA LEU A 10 -18.52 -8.88 -44.89
C LEU A 10 -19.13 -9.28 -43.53
N ILE A 11 -19.72 -10.49 -43.42
CA ILE A 11 -20.31 -10.98 -42.17
C ILE A 11 -19.24 -11.29 -41.11
N SER A 12 -18.04 -11.73 -41.52
CA SER A 12 -16.91 -12.00 -40.62
C SER A 12 -16.35 -10.74 -39.94
N ILE A 13 -16.52 -9.56 -40.56
CA ILE A 13 -16.05 -8.26 -40.04
C ILE A 13 -17.04 -7.66 -39.03
N LEU A 14 -18.30 -8.12 -39.02
CA LEU A 14 -19.38 -7.61 -38.15
C LEU A 14 -19.47 -8.31 -36.79
N PHE A 15 -18.66 -9.34 -36.53
CA PHE A 15 -18.47 -9.90 -35.20
C PHE A 15 -17.15 -9.38 -34.63
N PRO A 16 -17.12 -8.18 -34.00
CA PRO A 16 -16.00 -7.83 -33.15
C PRO A 16 -15.94 -8.94 -32.09
N ALA A 17 -14.89 -9.76 -32.16
CA ALA A 17 -14.56 -10.65 -31.07
C ALA A 17 -14.55 -9.77 -29.82
N CYS A 18 -15.52 -10.02 -28.93
CA CYS A 18 -15.57 -9.34 -27.66
C CYS A 18 -14.32 -9.82 -26.93
N ILE A 19 -13.21 -9.10 -27.11
CA ILE A 19 -11.98 -9.31 -26.37
C ILE A 19 -12.37 -8.93 -24.96
N MET A 20 -12.87 -9.91 -24.21
CA MET A 20 -13.09 -9.76 -22.79
C MET A 20 -11.75 -9.33 -22.23
N ALA A 21 -11.68 -8.08 -21.79
CA ALA A 21 -10.52 -7.57 -21.10
C ALA A 21 -10.16 -8.59 -20.02
N GLN A 22 -8.88 -8.97 -19.98
CA GLN A 22 -8.34 -9.87 -18.97
C GLN A 22 -8.29 -9.09 -17.65
N GLY A 23 -9.47 -8.87 -17.08
CA GLY A 23 -9.73 -8.04 -15.91
C GLY A 23 -9.65 -8.85 -14.63
N ASN A 24 -10.26 -8.31 -13.58
CA ASN A 24 -10.18 -8.87 -12.23
C ASN A 24 -11.26 -9.92 -11.96
N GLU A 25 -12.14 -10.19 -12.92
CA GLU A 25 -13.33 -11.03 -12.78
C GLU A 25 -12.93 -12.43 -12.32
N LYS A 26 -11.92 -13.04 -12.96
CA LYS A 26 -11.41 -14.37 -12.61
C LYS A 26 -10.85 -14.42 -11.19
N CYS A 27 -10.17 -13.36 -10.73
CA CYS A 27 -9.68 -13.28 -9.35
C CYS A 27 -10.86 -13.15 -8.38
N PHE A 28 -11.83 -12.32 -8.72
CA PHE A 28 -13.00 -12.07 -7.90
C PHE A 28 -13.90 -13.28 -7.73
N MET A 29 -13.95 -14.23 -8.67
CA MET A 29 -14.72 -15.47 -8.52
C MET A 29 -14.42 -16.19 -7.19
N CYS A 30 -13.16 -16.21 -6.78
CA CYS A 30 -12.72 -16.84 -5.53
C CYS A 30 -12.42 -15.83 -4.41
N HIS A 31 -11.93 -14.64 -4.74
CA HIS A 31 -11.52 -13.64 -3.74
C HIS A 31 -12.63 -12.69 -3.29
N SER A 32 -13.81 -12.68 -3.91
CA SER A 32 -14.93 -11.86 -3.43
C SER A 32 -15.93 -12.57 -2.52
N PRO A 33 -16.04 -13.90 -2.48
CA PRO A 33 -16.64 -14.60 -1.36
C PRO A 33 -15.75 -14.52 -0.11
N LEU A 34 -16.32 -14.81 1.07
CA LEU A 34 -15.55 -14.95 2.31
C LEU A 34 -14.60 -16.14 2.22
N LEU A 35 -13.42 -15.91 1.65
CA LEU A 35 -12.36 -16.88 1.52
C LEU A 35 -11.33 -16.67 2.63
N LYS A 36 -10.82 -17.76 3.18
CA LYS A 36 -9.82 -17.73 4.26
C LYS A 36 -8.75 -18.78 4.02
N LYS A 37 -7.59 -18.60 4.64
CA LYS A 37 -6.54 -19.62 4.74
C LYS A 37 -5.90 -19.61 6.12
N ILE A 38 -5.26 -20.71 6.49
CA ILE A 38 -4.41 -20.78 7.67
C ILE A 38 -2.97 -20.43 7.26
N SER A 39 -2.33 -19.51 7.99
CA SER A 39 -0.93 -19.16 7.79
C SER A 39 -0.01 -20.29 8.28
N PRO A 40 1.27 -20.30 7.88
CA PRO A 40 2.27 -21.22 8.47
C PRO A 40 2.39 -21.11 10.00
N SER A 41 1.97 -19.98 10.58
CA SER A 41 1.96 -19.73 12.03
C SER A 41 0.63 -20.13 12.71
N GLY A 42 -0.26 -20.85 12.02
CA GLY A 42 -1.56 -21.27 12.54
C GLY A 42 -2.64 -20.18 12.60
N LYS A 43 -2.36 -18.97 12.09
CA LYS A 43 -3.31 -17.85 12.15
C LYS A 43 -4.26 -17.89 10.95
N GLU A 44 -5.55 -17.72 11.19
CA GLU A 44 -6.52 -17.50 10.11
C GLU A 44 -6.30 -16.13 9.44
N ILE A 45 -6.20 -16.14 8.11
CA ILE A 45 -6.04 -14.95 7.28
C ILE A 45 -7.19 -14.91 6.28
N SER A 46 -7.93 -13.81 6.29
CA SER A 46 -8.93 -13.52 5.26
C SER A 46 -8.25 -13.25 3.92
N LEU A 47 -8.75 -13.88 2.87
CA LEU A 47 -8.39 -13.67 1.46
C LEU A 47 -9.49 -12.90 0.70
N PHE A 48 -10.53 -12.45 1.41
CA PHE A 48 -11.63 -11.69 0.84
C PHE A 48 -11.19 -10.29 0.38
N VAL A 49 -11.71 -9.90 -0.77
CA VAL A 49 -11.54 -8.62 -1.44
C VAL A 49 -12.92 -8.07 -1.77
N ASP A 50 -13.28 -6.96 -1.13
CA ASP A 50 -14.49 -6.22 -1.45
C ASP A 50 -14.34 -5.53 -2.82
N LYS A 51 -15.15 -5.95 -3.80
CA LYS A 51 -15.14 -5.41 -5.17
C LYS A 51 -15.48 -3.92 -5.19
N ASN A 52 -16.43 -3.48 -4.37
CA ASN A 52 -16.90 -2.10 -4.33
C ASN A 52 -15.84 -1.19 -3.71
N LEU A 53 -15.17 -1.64 -2.65
CA LEU A 53 -14.06 -0.92 -2.05
C LEU A 53 -12.88 -0.82 -3.03
N TYR A 54 -12.56 -1.91 -3.73
CA TYR A 54 -11.54 -1.91 -4.76
C TYR A 54 -11.84 -0.93 -5.90
N ALA A 55 -13.07 -0.94 -6.41
CA ALA A 55 -13.52 -0.05 -7.48
C ALA A 55 -13.46 1.43 -7.10
N LYS A 56 -13.62 1.76 -5.81
CA LYS A 56 -13.49 3.12 -5.26
C LYS A 56 -12.04 3.52 -4.94
N SER A 57 -11.08 2.60 -5.05
CA SER A 57 -9.67 2.88 -4.75
C SER A 57 -8.99 3.69 -5.87
N THR A 58 -7.86 4.32 -5.55
CA THR A 58 -7.01 5.00 -6.55
C THR A 58 -6.39 4.05 -7.57
N HIS A 59 -6.44 2.74 -7.31
CA HIS A 59 -5.88 1.70 -8.16
C HIS A 59 -6.95 0.90 -8.90
N SER A 60 -8.21 1.35 -8.92
CA SER A 60 -9.34 0.64 -9.53
C SER A 60 -9.18 0.32 -11.02
N LYS A 61 -8.33 1.09 -11.72
CA LYS A 61 -7.98 0.88 -13.13
C LYS A 61 -6.88 -0.16 -13.36
N LEU A 62 -6.24 -0.66 -12.30
CA LEU A 62 -5.22 -1.69 -12.41
C LEU A 62 -5.87 -3.06 -12.44
N THR A 63 -5.18 -4.06 -13.01
CA THR A 63 -5.56 -5.45 -12.80
C THR A 63 -4.84 -6.01 -11.56
N CYS A 64 -5.38 -7.05 -10.92
CA CYS A 64 -4.77 -7.73 -9.77
C CYS A 64 -3.32 -8.13 -10.07
N THR A 65 -3.08 -8.60 -11.30
CA THR A 65 -1.77 -9.04 -11.81
C THR A 65 -0.76 -7.90 -11.97
N LYS A 66 -1.15 -6.63 -11.96
CA LYS A 66 -0.19 -5.51 -11.95
C LYS A 66 0.64 -5.48 -10.66
N CYS A 67 0.04 -5.87 -9.53
CA CYS A 67 0.75 -6.02 -8.27
C CYS A 67 1.16 -7.47 -8.04
N HIS A 68 0.28 -8.42 -8.35
CA HIS A 68 0.50 -9.87 -8.22
C HIS A 68 1.09 -10.46 -9.50
N LYS A 69 2.28 -9.98 -9.90
CA LYS A 69 2.91 -10.34 -11.18
C LYS A 69 3.28 -11.82 -11.31
N ASP A 70 3.58 -12.46 -10.19
CA ASP A 70 4.07 -13.84 -10.15
C ASP A 70 2.94 -14.87 -9.98
N ILE A 71 1.67 -14.45 -10.06
CA ILE A 71 0.55 -15.39 -10.01
C ILE A 71 0.34 -15.98 -11.40
N GLN A 72 0.56 -17.29 -11.50
CA GLN A 72 0.06 -18.09 -12.59
C GLN A 72 -1.29 -18.68 -12.17
N LEU A 73 -2.33 -18.44 -12.97
CA LEU A 73 -3.64 -19.02 -12.70
C LEU A 73 -3.57 -20.53 -13.02
N ASP A 74 -3.49 -21.33 -11.96
CA ASP A 74 -3.82 -22.75 -12.00
C ASP A 74 -5.35 -22.92 -11.89
N PRO A 75 -5.96 -23.95 -12.51
CA PRO A 75 -7.41 -24.14 -12.51
C PRO A 75 -8.09 -24.24 -11.14
N ILE A 76 -7.39 -24.49 -10.03
CA ILE A 76 -8.03 -24.67 -8.70
C ILE A 76 -7.47 -23.68 -7.67
N ILE A 77 -6.17 -23.68 -7.41
CA ILE A 77 -5.49 -22.77 -6.48
C ILE A 77 -4.17 -22.36 -7.12
N HIS A 78 -3.96 -21.06 -7.33
CA HIS A 78 -2.67 -20.59 -7.79
C HIS A 78 -1.58 -20.92 -6.76
N GLN A 79 -0.40 -21.33 -7.23
CA GLN A 79 0.69 -21.71 -6.34
C GLN A 79 1.07 -20.56 -5.40
N PRO A 80 1.57 -20.87 -4.18
CA PRO A 80 2.09 -19.86 -3.28
C PRO A 80 3.25 -19.12 -3.95
N SER A 81 3.09 -17.80 -4.15
CA SER A 81 4.16 -16.94 -4.64
C SER A 81 4.84 -16.22 -3.48
N LYS A 82 6.13 -15.90 -3.63
CA LYS A 82 6.84 -14.97 -2.74
C LYS A 82 6.36 -13.54 -2.99
N TYR A 83 5.11 -13.26 -2.65
CA TYR A 83 4.52 -11.94 -2.82
C TYR A 83 5.13 -10.95 -1.83
N ASN A 84 5.84 -9.96 -2.35
CA ASN A 84 6.33 -8.83 -1.56
C ASN A 84 5.51 -7.57 -1.93
N PRO A 85 4.55 -7.16 -1.08
CA PRO A 85 3.70 -5.99 -1.36
C PRO A 85 4.50 -4.70 -1.53
N SER A 86 5.61 -4.51 -0.80
CA SER A 86 6.44 -3.31 -0.93
C SER A 86 7.13 -3.24 -2.29
N LYS A 87 7.67 -4.37 -2.80
CA LYS A 87 8.25 -4.44 -4.15
C LYS A 87 7.20 -4.15 -5.23
N ALA A 88 5.98 -4.66 -5.06
CA ALA A 88 4.88 -4.39 -5.98
C ALA A 88 4.58 -2.89 -6.08
N CYS A 89 4.50 -2.18 -4.94
CA CYS A 89 4.27 -0.73 -4.89
C CYS A 89 5.40 0.08 -5.56
N ILE A 90 6.66 -0.23 -5.24
CA ILE A 90 7.83 0.54 -5.71
C ILE A 90 8.05 0.39 -7.22
N SER A 91 7.52 -0.66 -7.84
CA SER A 91 7.61 -0.85 -9.29
C SER A 91 7.04 0.33 -10.11
N CYS A 92 6.06 1.04 -9.56
CA CYS A 92 5.57 2.32 -10.09
C CYS A 92 5.97 3.52 -9.20
N HIS A 93 5.95 3.37 -7.86
CA HIS A 93 6.26 4.44 -6.90
C HIS A 93 7.77 4.51 -6.56
N LYS A 94 8.59 4.87 -7.55
CA LYS A 94 10.06 4.87 -7.44
C LYS A 94 10.66 5.84 -6.40
N SER A 95 9.91 6.86 -5.95
CA SER A 95 10.42 7.96 -5.11
C SER A 95 10.19 7.78 -3.59
N ASN A 96 9.64 6.64 -3.15
CA ASN A 96 9.28 6.46 -1.74
C ASN A 96 10.48 5.98 -0.90
N LYS A 97 11.37 6.90 -0.54
CA LYS A 97 12.49 6.66 0.40
C LYS A 97 12.03 6.75 1.86
N SER A 98 10.93 6.06 2.21
CA SER A 98 10.56 5.95 3.63
C SER A 98 11.71 5.26 4.38
N LYS A 99 12.18 5.87 5.47
CA LYS A 99 13.20 5.26 6.33
C LYS A 99 12.70 3.95 6.94
N HIS A 100 11.40 3.80 7.18
CA HIS A 100 10.81 2.54 7.62
C HIS A 100 10.81 1.44 6.55
N GLY A 101 10.92 1.81 5.27
CA GLY A 101 11.14 0.85 4.18
C GLY A 101 12.46 0.06 4.33
N ALA A 102 13.46 0.65 5.00
CA ALA A 102 14.72 -0.04 5.32
C ALA A 102 14.57 -1.05 6.49
N ILE A 103 13.56 -0.90 7.34
CA ILE A 103 13.32 -1.73 8.53
C ILE A 103 12.26 -2.82 8.24
N SER A 104 12.11 -3.21 6.97
CA SER A 104 11.19 -4.27 6.52
C SER A 104 9.70 -4.08 6.88
N ILE A 105 9.23 -2.85 7.12
CA ILE A 105 7.80 -2.60 7.26
C ILE A 105 7.14 -2.57 5.87
N SER A 106 5.98 -3.22 5.75
CA SER A 106 5.24 -3.20 4.49
C SER A 106 4.55 -1.85 4.26
N CYS A 107 4.58 -1.31 3.04
CA CYS A 107 3.91 -0.04 2.70
C CYS A 107 2.43 -0.03 3.09
N ILE A 108 1.74 -1.18 2.95
CA ILE A 108 0.32 -1.30 3.26
C ILE A 108 0.00 -1.17 4.76
N LYS A 109 0.98 -1.36 5.66
CA LYS A 109 0.78 -1.12 7.10
C LYS A 109 0.46 0.35 7.41
N CYS A 110 0.88 1.27 6.54
CA CYS A 110 0.59 2.70 6.67
C CYS A 110 -0.43 3.20 5.64
N HIS A 111 -0.39 2.67 4.41
CA HIS A 111 -1.23 3.15 3.31
C HIS A 111 -2.58 2.43 3.19
N PHE A 112 -2.75 1.26 3.82
CA PHE A 112 -3.94 0.42 3.65
C PHE A 112 -4.70 0.28 4.98
N SER A 113 -5.46 1.31 5.33
CA SER A 113 -6.37 1.32 6.50
C SER A 113 -7.84 1.50 6.10
N GLY A 114 -8.23 1.12 4.88
CA GLY A 114 -9.62 1.23 4.42
C GLY A 114 -10.13 2.67 4.20
N VAL A 115 -9.27 3.67 4.36
CA VAL A 115 -9.56 5.09 4.13
C VAL A 115 -8.56 5.68 3.15
N LYS A 116 -8.97 6.73 2.41
CA LYS A 116 -8.07 7.65 1.69
C LYS A 116 -6.84 7.85 2.56
N SER A 117 -5.65 7.55 2.02
CA SER A 117 -4.36 7.57 2.71
C SER A 117 -4.43 8.42 3.97
N HIS A 118 -4.49 7.77 5.14
CA HIS A 118 -4.63 8.47 6.41
C HIS A 118 -3.57 9.56 6.42
N ARG A 119 -4.01 10.82 6.33
CA ARG A 119 -3.09 11.95 6.38
C ARG A 119 -2.53 11.89 7.79
N PHE A 120 -1.31 11.36 7.92
CA PHE A 120 -0.56 11.36 9.17
C PHE A 120 -0.69 12.74 9.81
N GLY A 121 -1.20 12.81 11.03
CA GLY A 121 -1.38 14.07 11.75
C GLY A 121 -2.54 14.96 11.28
N LYS A 122 -3.53 14.47 10.52
CA LYS A 122 -4.77 15.26 10.29
C LYS A 122 -5.54 15.51 11.58
N ASP A 123 -5.44 14.59 12.55
CA ASP A 123 -5.91 14.77 13.93
C ASP A 123 -4.84 15.40 14.84
N GLY A 124 -3.67 15.73 14.29
CA GLY A 124 -2.52 16.23 15.03
C GLY A 124 -1.94 15.24 16.04
N SER A 125 -2.34 13.97 16.10
CA SER A 125 -1.93 13.09 17.20
C SER A 125 -0.73 12.18 16.88
N ASN A 126 -0.02 11.77 17.93
CA ASN A 126 1.08 10.79 17.83
C ASN A 126 0.60 9.35 17.88
N LYS A 127 -0.72 9.10 17.97
CA LYS A 127 -1.28 7.77 18.30
C LYS A 127 -0.79 6.68 17.34
N PHE A 128 -0.72 6.98 16.05
CA PHE A 128 -0.22 6.03 15.06
C PHE A 128 1.30 5.80 15.18
N CYS A 129 2.10 6.84 15.44
CA CYS A 129 3.53 6.65 15.69
C CYS A 129 3.76 5.78 16.93
N LEU A 130 3.00 6.04 18.00
CA LEU A 130 3.09 5.34 19.28
C LEU A 130 2.59 3.88 19.23
N SER A 131 1.86 3.47 18.19
CA SER A 131 1.50 2.05 18.02
C SER A 131 2.72 1.17 17.73
N CYS A 132 3.85 1.77 17.35
CA CYS A 132 5.12 1.07 17.14
C CYS A 132 6.27 1.72 17.93
N HIS A 133 6.40 3.03 17.89
CA HIS A 133 7.44 3.80 18.61
C HIS A 133 7.00 4.05 20.04
N LYS A 134 7.31 3.14 20.95
CA LYS A 134 7.02 3.32 22.37
C LYS A 134 7.94 4.41 22.94
N VAL A 135 7.37 5.56 23.30
CA VAL A 135 8.08 6.62 24.01
C VAL A 135 7.87 6.39 25.50
N VAL A 136 8.96 6.28 26.28
CA VAL A 136 8.89 6.23 27.74
C VAL A 136 8.48 7.62 28.24
N ALA A 137 7.43 7.68 29.06
CA ALA A 137 6.99 8.93 29.68
C ALA A 137 8.14 9.56 30.49
N GLY A 138 8.39 10.85 30.30
CA GLY A 138 9.44 11.60 31.02
C GLY A 138 10.76 11.81 30.27
N VAL A 139 10.94 11.26 29.06
CA VAL A 139 12.21 11.40 28.31
C VAL A 139 12.25 12.64 27.39
N SER A 140 11.11 13.26 27.09
CA SER A 140 11.05 14.47 26.26
C SER A 140 10.41 15.62 27.02
N VAL A 141 11.16 16.73 27.16
CA VAL A 141 10.63 18.03 27.62
C VAL A 141 9.62 18.63 26.63
N HIS A 142 9.54 18.08 25.42
CA HIS A 142 8.57 18.44 24.39
C HIS A 142 7.33 17.52 24.41
N GLY A 143 6.93 17.02 25.58
CA GLY A 143 5.82 16.07 25.73
C GLY A 143 4.46 16.57 25.21
N SER A 144 4.29 17.89 25.05
CA SER A 144 3.13 18.51 24.42
C SER A 144 3.20 18.60 22.88
N LEU A 145 4.38 18.40 22.29
CA LEU A 145 4.57 18.43 20.85
C LEU A 145 4.31 17.06 20.21
N THR A 146 3.79 17.12 18.99
CA THR A 146 3.53 15.93 18.19
C THR A 146 4.81 15.55 17.44
N CYS A 147 5.03 14.27 17.12
CA CYS A 147 6.21 13.80 16.39
C CYS A 147 6.41 14.59 15.09
N LEU A 148 5.31 14.95 14.41
CA LEU A 148 5.32 15.68 13.14
C LEU A 148 5.68 17.15 13.29
N HIS A 149 5.63 17.73 14.51
CA HIS A 149 6.20 19.05 14.75
C HIS A 149 7.69 19.03 14.39
N CYS A 150 8.45 18.02 14.80
CA CYS A 150 9.85 17.91 14.40
C CYS A 150 9.99 17.18 13.07
N HIS A 151 9.28 16.07 12.85
CA HIS A 151 9.42 15.20 11.69
C HIS A 151 8.47 15.55 10.54
N LYS A 152 8.70 16.70 9.90
CA LYS A 152 7.83 17.21 8.82
C LYS A 152 7.74 16.28 7.60
N GLU A 153 8.82 15.54 7.30
CA GLU A 153 8.93 14.73 6.07
C GLU A 153 8.92 13.22 6.36
N ILE A 154 7.80 12.55 6.04
CA ILE A 154 7.62 11.11 6.32
C ILE A 154 8.17 10.16 5.22
N HIS A 155 8.46 10.67 4.01
CA HIS A 155 8.87 9.85 2.83
C HIS A 155 10.30 10.09 2.32
N LYS A 156 11.03 11.10 2.82
CA LYS A 156 12.39 11.42 2.36
C LYS A 156 13.45 11.11 3.44
N SER A 157 13.21 11.64 4.64
CA SER A 157 14.03 11.45 5.83
C SER A 157 13.26 12.10 6.97
N LEU A 158 13.23 11.48 8.14
CA LEU A 158 12.80 12.12 9.39
C LEU A 158 13.80 13.24 9.75
N LYS A 159 13.92 14.27 8.91
CA LYS A 159 14.66 15.48 9.25
C LYS A 159 13.85 16.16 10.33
N SER A 160 14.44 16.27 11.51
CA SER A 160 13.91 17.12 12.57
C SER A 160 13.99 18.58 12.11
N GLN A 161 12.98 19.38 12.47
CA GLN A 161 13.14 20.85 12.52
C GLN A 161 14.42 21.20 13.27
N SER A 162 15.06 22.31 12.89
CA SER A 162 16.19 22.81 13.68
C SER A 162 15.67 23.26 15.04
N CYS A 163 16.45 23.05 16.09
CA CYS A 163 16.12 23.58 17.43
C CYS A 163 15.88 25.10 17.37
N THR A 164 16.61 25.78 16.49
CA THR A 164 16.54 27.23 16.26
C THR A 164 15.25 27.70 15.60
N ASP A 165 14.45 26.80 15.02
CA ASP A 165 13.15 27.13 14.43
C ASP A 165 12.14 27.55 15.52
N CYS A 166 12.37 27.16 16.77
CA CYS A 166 11.56 27.57 17.93
C CYS A 166 12.39 28.20 19.06
N HIS A 167 13.65 27.80 19.23
CA HIS A 167 14.56 28.31 20.25
C HIS A 167 15.64 29.23 19.65
N GLN A 168 15.29 30.50 19.49
CA GLN A 168 16.16 31.50 18.84
C GLN A 168 17.47 31.79 19.60
N THR A 169 17.56 31.42 20.89
CA THR A 169 18.68 31.78 21.77
C THR A 169 19.44 30.59 22.37
N MET A 170 19.13 29.34 22.00
CA MET A 170 19.85 28.18 22.54
C MET A 170 21.19 27.97 21.83
N LYS A 171 22.27 28.55 22.38
CA LYS A 171 23.65 28.16 22.07
C LYS A 171 24.07 26.98 22.96
N GLY A 172 24.44 25.85 22.34
CA GLY A 172 25.21 24.79 22.99
C GLY A 172 24.45 23.56 23.51
N TYR A 173 23.12 23.48 23.37
CA TYR A 173 22.37 22.27 23.74
C TYR A 173 22.17 21.35 22.52
N SER A 174 22.84 20.20 22.53
CA SER A 174 22.53 19.08 21.63
C SER A 174 21.79 18.00 22.41
N HIS A 175 20.56 17.68 22.00
CA HIS A 175 19.92 16.47 22.49
C HIS A 175 20.47 15.31 21.66
N LYS A 176 21.00 14.27 22.32
CA LYS A 176 20.99 12.95 21.70
C LYS A 176 19.52 12.60 21.54
N MET A 177 19.04 12.49 20.30
CA MET A 177 17.79 11.79 20.07
C MET A 177 17.96 10.46 20.80
N VAL A 178 17.07 10.18 21.75
CA VAL A 178 17.02 8.86 22.40
C VAL A 178 17.02 7.89 21.24
N ASP A 179 18.01 6.99 21.19
CA ASP A 179 18.01 5.96 20.17
C ASP A 179 16.65 5.29 20.27
N CYS A 180 15.83 5.49 19.24
CA CYS A 180 14.53 4.87 19.15
C CYS A 180 14.83 3.38 19.03
N LEU A 181 14.95 2.70 20.17
CA LEU A 181 15.15 1.26 20.24
C LEU A 181 13.92 0.65 19.58
N ALA A 182 14.16 0.16 18.36
CA ALA A 182 13.22 -0.62 17.58
C ALA A 182 13.08 -2.02 18.17
#